data_AF-A0A0W7WXY1-F1
#
_entry.id   AF-A0A0W7WXY1-F1
#
_cell.length_a   1.000
_cell.length_b   1.000
_cell.length_c   1.000
_cell.angle_alpha   90.00
_cell.angle_beta   90.00
_cell.angle_gamma   90.00
#
_symmetry.space_group_name_H-M   'P 1'
#
loop_
_entity.id
_entity.type
_entity.pdbx_description
1 polymer ?
#
loop_
_entity_poly.entity_id
_entity_poly.type
_entity_poly.pdbx_seq_one_letter_code
_entity_poly.pdbx_strand_id
1 'polypeptide(L)'
;MSELAAEDQPYGTFFRTLDLAAGVLVCAGAVGGLLWLRPRAGTRGCGLLAAGGWAGVVVFGAATAADSRLPLSCAPTADAACAARERAGAVPLTHAAHAVSSSVAVAGALVGMVLLAVLVRRYGSPDEARTDRLLRTLVGVELVATVWTLAAVAAFDAGHGTWGLGVAQRVQLLTIAVWLVVVAWLVRAGRRRA
;
A
#
# COMPACT_ATOMS: atom_id res chain seq x y z
N MET A 1 1.19 9.29 -5.76
CA MET A 1 -0.03 9.70 -6.52
C MET A 1 0.24 9.36 -7.96
N SER A 2 -0.28 8.22 -8.46
CA SER A 2 0.13 7.69 -9.77
C SER A 2 -0.06 8.67 -10.91
N GLU A 3 -1.18 9.41 -10.90
CA GLU A 3 -1.46 10.39 -11.96
C GLU A 3 -0.64 11.67 -11.86
N LEU A 4 -0.17 12.06 -10.67
CA LEU A 4 0.78 13.19 -10.54
C LEU A 4 2.21 12.80 -10.93
N ALA A 5 2.52 11.50 -10.97
CA ALA A 5 3.80 10.94 -11.35
C ALA A 5 3.88 10.58 -12.85
N ALA A 6 2.78 10.75 -13.59
CA ALA A 6 2.70 10.44 -15.02
C ALA A 6 3.64 11.31 -15.85
N GLU A 7 4.11 10.79 -16.98
CA GLU A 7 5.13 11.44 -17.81
C GLU A 7 4.68 12.79 -18.40
N ASP A 8 3.37 12.97 -18.54
CA ASP A 8 2.70 14.18 -19.02
C ASP A 8 2.55 15.27 -17.94
N GLN A 9 2.94 15.00 -16.69
CA GLN A 9 2.81 15.95 -15.59
C GLN A 9 4.10 16.74 -15.28
N PRO A 10 4.00 18.07 -15.04
CA PRO A 10 5.16 18.95 -14.86
C PRO A 10 6.03 18.63 -13.63
N TYR A 11 5.49 17.92 -12.64
CA TYR A 11 6.19 17.52 -11.42
C TYR A 11 6.39 16.00 -11.30
N GLY A 12 6.18 15.23 -12.37
CA GLY A 12 6.17 13.76 -12.31
C GLY A 12 7.47 13.15 -11.80
N THR A 13 8.62 13.73 -12.15
CA THR A 13 9.94 13.27 -11.67
C THR A 13 10.12 13.42 -10.16
N PHE A 14 9.62 14.51 -9.56
CA PHE A 14 9.72 14.73 -8.11
C PHE A 14 8.94 13.66 -7.33
N PHE A 15 7.69 13.41 -7.73
CA PHE A 15 6.87 12.37 -7.09
C PHE A 15 7.46 10.96 -7.27
N ARG A 16 8.03 10.64 -8.45
CA ARG A 16 8.75 9.38 -8.67
C ARG A 16 9.95 9.22 -7.72
N THR A 17 10.74 10.27 -7.50
CA THR A 17 11.88 10.19 -6.57
C THR A 17 11.44 9.98 -5.12
N LEU A 18 10.34 10.61 -4.70
CA LEU A 18 9.78 10.40 -3.37
C LEU A 18 9.21 8.99 -3.20
N ASP A 19 8.47 8.49 -4.20
CA ASP A 19 7.91 7.13 -4.16
C ASP A 19 9.02 6.07 -4.15
N LEU A 20 10.13 6.29 -4.89
CA LEU A 20 11.31 5.44 -4.83
C LEU A 20 11.95 5.44 -3.44
N ALA A 21 12.20 6.62 -2.86
CA ALA A 21 12.82 6.75 -1.55
C ALA A 21 11.95 6.11 -0.46
N ALA A 22 10.64 6.38 -0.49
CA ALA A 22 9.67 5.78 0.43
C ALA A 22 9.63 4.26 0.30
N GLY A 23 9.51 3.73 -0.92
CA GLY A 23 9.48 2.29 -1.19
C GLY A 23 10.74 1.58 -0.69
N VAL A 24 11.92 2.13 -0.97
CA VAL A 24 13.21 1.58 -0.51
C VAL A 24 13.32 1.60 1.02
N LEU A 25 12.96 2.71 1.67
CA LEU A 25 13.01 2.82 3.14
C LEU A 25 12.05 1.85 3.82
N VAL A 26 10.83 1.72 3.31
CA VAL A 26 9.83 0.78 3.83
C VAL A 26 10.30 -0.66 3.65
N CYS A 27 10.84 -1.00 2.48
CA CYS A 27 11.47 -2.30 2.22
C CYS A 27 12.59 -2.62 3.19
N ALA A 28 13.56 -1.72 3.33
CA ALA A 28 14.71 -1.92 4.21
C ALA A 28 14.27 -2.07 5.68
N GLY A 29 13.31 -1.25 6.12
CA GLY A 29 12.71 -1.35 7.45
C GLY A 29 11.99 -2.67 7.68
N ALA A 30 11.25 -3.16 6.69
CA ALA A 30 10.52 -4.43 6.77
C ALA A 30 11.43 -5.66 6.75
N VAL A 31 12.49 -5.65 5.94
CA VAL A 31 13.55 -6.67 5.97
C VAL A 31 14.24 -6.65 7.34
N GLY A 32 14.52 -5.46 7.88
CA GLY A 32 14.99 -5.29 9.25
C GLY A 32 14.01 -5.90 10.26
N GLY A 33 12.71 -5.68 10.09
CA GLY A 33 11.66 -6.30 10.90
C GLY A 33 11.71 -7.83 10.85
N LEU A 34 11.78 -8.39 9.64
CA LEU A 34 11.81 -9.84 9.41
C LEU A 34 13.05 -10.52 10.01
N LEU A 35 14.22 -9.87 9.92
CA LEU A 35 15.49 -10.44 10.36
C LEU A 35 15.73 -10.25 11.87
N TRP A 36 15.27 -9.14 12.44
CA TRP A 36 15.66 -8.71 13.80
C TRP A 36 14.54 -8.78 14.83
N LEU A 37 13.27 -8.74 14.42
CA LEU A 37 12.14 -8.87 15.34
C LEU A 37 11.82 -10.35 15.54
N ARG A 38 12.61 -10.99 16.40
CA ARG A 38 12.33 -12.36 16.82
C ARG A 38 11.00 -12.40 17.59
N PRO A 39 10.03 -13.25 17.19
CA PRO A 39 8.83 -13.46 17.98
C PRO A 39 9.21 -13.88 19.41
N ARG A 40 8.52 -13.35 20.42
CA ARG A 40 8.69 -13.83 21.80
C ARG A 40 8.46 -15.35 21.79
N ALA A 41 9.49 -16.10 22.17
CA ALA A 41 9.55 -17.54 22.06
C ALA A 41 8.35 -18.18 22.78
N GLY A 42 7.56 -18.98 22.07
CA GLY A 42 6.50 -19.78 22.70
C GLY A 42 5.38 -20.26 21.77
N THR A 43 5.05 -19.55 20.68
CA THR A 43 3.95 -19.96 19.79
C THR A 43 4.32 -19.87 18.31
N ARG A 44 4.30 -21.02 17.60
CA ARG A 44 4.58 -21.09 16.15
C ARG A 44 3.68 -20.15 15.33
N GLY A 45 2.43 -19.97 15.76
CA GLY A 45 1.47 -19.06 15.12
C GLY A 45 1.88 -17.58 15.16
N CYS A 46 2.53 -17.12 16.24
CA CYS A 46 3.05 -15.75 16.35
C CYS A 46 4.14 -15.49 15.29
N GLY A 47 5.05 -16.45 15.10
CA GLY A 47 6.12 -16.34 14.10
C GLY A 47 5.61 -16.29 12.66
N LEU A 48 4.63 -17.12 12.31
CA LEU A 48 4.06 -17.14 10.96
C LEU A 48 3.29 -15.85 10.64
N LEU A 49 2.50 -15.33 11.59
CA LEU A 49 1.78 -14.06 11.40
C LEU A 49 2.73 -12.88 11.28
N ALA A 50 3.77 -12.82 12.11
CA ALA A 50 4.79 -11.78 12.02
C ALA A 50 5.54 -11.86 10.69
N ALA A 51 6.03 -13.05 10.30
CA ALA A 51 6.77 -13.23 9.05
C ALA A 51 5.91 -12.89 7.82
N GLY A 52 4.67 -13.37 7.77
CA GLY A 52 3.74 -13.05 6.69
C GLY A 52 3.39 -11.55 6.64
N GLY A 53 3.19 -10.92 7.81
CA GLY A 53 2.93 -9.50 7.91
C GLY A 53 4.09 -8.65 7.36
N TRP A 54 5.32 -8.95 7.79
CA TRP A 54 6.52 -8.28 7.29
C TRP A 54 6.80 -8.57 5.81
N ALA A 55 6.56 -9.81 5.35
CA ALA A 55 6.65 -10.15 3.94
C ALA A 55 5.68 -9.32 3.08
N GLY A 56 4.44 -9.10 3.55
CA GLY A 56 3.50 -8.19 2.90
C GLY A 56 4.03 -6.76 2.78
N VAL A 57 4.69 -6.23 3.81
CA VAL A 57 5.33 -4.90 3.79
C VAL A 57 6.52 -4.84 2.83
N VAL A 58 7.32 -5.91 2.74
CA VAL A 58 8.41 -6.02 1.75
C VAL A 58 7.84 -5.99 0.33
N VAL A 59 6.79 -6.77 0.07
CA VAL A 59 6.12 -6.77 -1.24
C VAL A 59 5.58 -5.39 -1.58
N PHE A 60 4.92 -4.72 -0.62
CA PHE A 60 4.44 -3.35 -0.79
C PHE A 60 5.57 -2.39 -1.18
N GLY A 61 6.65 -2.32 -0.37
CA GLY A 61 7.75 -1.39 -0.64
C GLY A 61 8.46 -1.68 -1.97
N ALA A 62 8.60 -2.96 -2.35
CA ALA A 62 9.27 -3.36 -3.58
C ALA A 62 8.42 -3.02 -4.80
N ALA A 63 7.11 -3.25 -4.72
CA ALA A 63 6.16 -2.86 -5.75
C ALA A 63 6.09 -1.33 -5.89
N THR A 64 6.04 -0.57 -4.80
CA THR A 64 6.09 0.91 -4.85
C THR A 64 7.41 1.43 -5.45
N ALA A 65 8.54 0.80 -5.16
CA ALA A 65 9.80 1.16 -5.81
C ALA A 65 9.79 0.83 -7.31
N ALA A 66 9.16 -0.28 -7.72
CA ALA A 66 8.98 -0.62 -9.13
C ALA A 66 8.05 0.37 -9.85
N ASP A 67 6.92 0.75 -9.23
CA ASP A 67 5.99 1.77 -9.72
C ASP A 67 6.71 3.09 -10.05
N SER A 68 7.67 3.50 -9.23
CA SER A 68 8.45 4.72 -9.49
C SER A 68 9.26 4.68 -10.80
N ARG A 69 9.53 3.48 -11.32
CA ARG A 69 10.32 3.22 -12.54
C ARG A 69 9.46 2.78 -13.72
N LEU A 70 8.17 2.56 -13.52
CA LEU A 70 7.21 2.15 -14.54
C LEU A 70 6.13 3.23 -14.71
N PRO A 71 6.48 4.49 -15.01
CA PRO A 71 5.48 5.55 -15.02
C PRO A 71 4.32 5.27 -15.99
N LEU A 72 3.12 5.69 -15.60
CA LEU A 72 1.99 5.76 -16.52
C LEU A 72 2.35 6.67 -17.70
N SER A 73 2.07 6.20 -18.91
CA SER A 73 2.28 6.95 -20.16
C SER A 73 1.36 8.16 -20.33
N CYS A 74 0.24 8.21 -19.61
CA CYS A 74 -0.72 9.30 -19.60
C CYS A 74 -1.70 9.11 -18.42
N ALA A 75 -2.38 10.19 -17.99
CA ALA A 75 -3.37 10.14 -16.92
C ALA A 75 -4.80 9.90 -17.46
N PRO A 76 -5.42 8.72 -17.25
CA PRO A 76 -6.72 8.39 -17.83
C PRO A 76 -7.89 9.17 -17.23
N THR A 77 -7.76 9.74 -16.02
CA THR A 77 -8.82 10.60 -15.46
C THR A 77 -8.76 12.03 -15.98
N ALA A 78 -7.63 12.46 -16.57
CA ALA A 78 -7.43 13.81 -17.08
C ALA A 78 -7.43 13.89 -18.62
N ASP A 79 -7.09 12.80 -19.32
CA ASP A 79 -7.08 12.71 -20.79
C ASP A 79 -8.05 11.61 -21.29
N ALA A 80 -9.12 12.06 -21.96
CA ALA A 80 -10.09 11.16 -22.58
C ALA A 80 -9.49 10.28 -23.70
N ALA A 81 -8.46 10.75 -24.41
CA ALA A 81 -7.78 9.98 -25.44
C ALA A 81 -6.88 8.89 -24.83
N CYS A 82 -6.29 9.14 -23.65
CA CYS A 82 -5.62 8.12 -22.85
C CYS A 82 -6.59 7.03 -22.40
N ALA A 83 -7.73 7.43 -21.83
CA ALA A 83 -8.77 6.50 -21.39
C ALA A 83 -9.33 5.63 -22.53
N ALA A 84 -9.45 6.18 -23.74
CA ALA A 84 -9.88 5.41 -24.90
C ALA A 84 -8.82 4.38 -25.33
N ARG A 85 -7.54 4.75 -25.31
CA ARG A 85 -6.41 3.84 -25.60
C ARG A 85 -6.31 2.72 -24.57
N GLU A 86 -6.53 3.03 -23.30
CA GLU A 86 -6.51 2.04 -22.21
C GLU A 86 -7.62 1.00 -22.40
N ARG A 87 -8.86 1.43 -22.65
CA ARG A 87 -9.99 0.52 -22.94
C ARG A 87 -9.76 -0.32 -24.20
N ALA A 88 -9.08 0.22 -25.20
CA ALA A 88 -8.73 -0.51 -26.42
C ALA A 88 -7.53 -1.46 -26.25
N GLY A 89 -6.91 -1.53 -25.07
CA GLY A 89 -5.67 -2.29 -24.85
C GLY A 89 -4.47 -1.75 -25.64
N ALA A 90 -4.55 -0.50 -26.12
CA ALA A 90 -3.56 0.16 -26.95
C ALA A 90 -2.57 1.03 -26.14
N VAL A 91 -2.42 0.74 -24.85
CA VAL A 91 -1.42 1.40 -23.98
C VAL A 91 -0.09 0.65 -24.00
N PRO A 92 1.05 1.35 -23.81
CA PRO A 92 2.36 0.70 -23.71
C PRO A 92 2.42 -0.34 -22.59
N LEU A 93 3.26 -1.36 -22.76
CA LEU A 93 3.53 -2.40 -21.76
C LEU A 93 3.90 -1.83 -20.39
N THR A 94 4.58 -0.68 -20.33
CA THR A 94 4.92 0.01 -19.07
C THR A 94 3.69 0.46 -18.30
N HIS A 95 2.65 0.93 -18.99
CA HIS A 95 1.38 1.36 -18.38
C HIS A 95 0.63 0.16 -17.77
N ALA A 96 0.57 -0.97 -18.48
CA ALA A 96 -0.02 -2.19 -17.96
C ALA A 96 0.80 -2.77 -16.79
N ALA A 97 2.13 -2.76 -16.91
CA ALA A 97 3.03 -3.22 -15.85
C ALA A 97 2.83 -2.39 -14.57
N HIS A 98 2.65 -1.07 -14.69
CA HIS A 98 2.36 -0.18 -13.57
C HIS A 98 1.04 -0.51 -12.86
N ALA A 99 -0.03 -0.77 -13.61
CA ALA A 99 -1.32 -1.15 -13.03
C ALA A 99 -1.21 -2.46 -12.24
N VAL A 100 -0.47 -3.44 -12.76
CA VAL A 100 -0.21 -4.72 -12.09
C VAL A 100 0.62 -4.50 -10.82
N SER A 101 1.71 -3.74 -10.90
CA SER A 101 2.59 -3.50 -9.76
C SER A 101 1.89 -2.70 -8.65
N SER A 102 1.09 -1.68 -8.99
CA SER A 102 0.23 -0.98 -8.02
C SER A 102 -0.79 -1.90 -7.34
N SER A 103 -1.39 -2.85 -8.09
CA SER A 103 -2.31 -3.85 -7.51
C SER A 103 -1.58 -4.77 -6.54
N VAL A 104 -0.37 -5.21 -6.89
CA VAL A 104 0.49 -6.01 -6.01
C VAL A 104 0.90 -5.21 -4.76
N ALA A 105 1.19 -3.91 -4.90
CA ALA A 105 1.53 -3.05 -3.77
C ALA A 105 0.37 -2.99 -2.77
N VAL A 106 -0.84 -2.66 -3.22
CA VAL A 106 -2.04 -2.61 -2.39
C VAL A 106 -2.32 -3.96 -1.72
N ALA A 107 -2.24 -5.05 -2.47
CA ALA A 107 -2.45 -6.39 -1.91
C ALA A 107 -1.43 -6.74 -0.82
N GLY A 108 -0.14 -6.44 -1.05
CA GLY A 108 0.93 -6.61 -0.08
C GLY A 108 0.70 -5.79 1.19
N ALA A 109 0.29 -4.53 1.05
CA ALA A 109 -0.05 -3.65 2.18
C ALA A 109 -1.23 -4.22 2.97
N LEU A 110 -2.33 -4.60 2.31
CA LEU A 110 -3.52 -5.15 2.95
C LEU A 110 -3.22 -6.44 3.74
N VAL A 111 -2.46 -7.36 3.14
CA VAL A 111 -1.99 -8.59 3.82
C VAL A 111 -1.14 -8.24 5.04
N GLY A 112 -0.19 -7.31 4.89
CA GLY A 112 0.64 -6.82 5.99
C GLY A 112 -0.19 -6.23 7.14
N MET A 113 -1.14 -5.35 6.81
CA MET A 113 -2.05 -4.71 7.75
C MET A 113 -2.87 -5.73 8.53
N VAL A 114 -3.50 -6.68 7.84
CA VAL A 114 -4.35 -7.71 8.46
C VAL A 114 -3.53 -8.62 9.37
N LEU A 115 -2.40 -9.14 8.89
CA LEU A 115 -1.60 -10.10 9.65
C LEU A 115 -0.97 -9.45 10.89
N LEU A 116 -0.46 -8.23 10.78
CA LEU A 116 0.10 -7.50 11.92
C LEU A 116 -0.99 -7.04 12.91
N ALA A 117 -2.18 -6.65 12.43
CA ALA A 117 -3.31 -6.36 13.32
C ALA A 117 -3.77 -7.62 14.07
N VAL A 118 -3.85 -8.77 13.41
CA VAL A 118 -4.18 -10.06 14.05
C VAL A 118 -3.10 -10.46 15.05
N LEU A 119 -1.83 -10.20 14.75
CA LEU A 119 -0.71 -10.45 15.66
C LEU A 119 -0.87 -9.64 16.95
N VAL A 120 -1.09 -8.32 16.86
CA VAL A 120 -1.30 -7.45 18.02
C VAL A 120 -2.55 -7.87 18.80
N ARG A 121 -3.64 -8.21 18.10
CA ARG A 121 -4.88 -8.65 18.75
C ARG A 121 -4.73 -9.95 19.56
N ARG A 122 -3.93 -10.90 19.05
CA ARG A 122 -3.77 -12.23 19.67
C ARG A 122 -2.66 -12.30 20.70
N TYR A 123 -1.61 -11.50 20.55
CA TYR A 123 -0.38 -11.61 21.34
C TYR A 123 0.09 -10.29 21.96
N GLY A 124 -0.64 -9.19 21.75
CA GLY A 124 -0.38 -7.88 22.37
C GLY A 124 -0.77 -7.84 23.84
N SER A 125 -0.20 -6.88 24.57
CA SER A 125 -0.53 -6.66 25.98
C SER A 125 -1.91 -5.99 26.15
N PRO A 126 -2.59 -6.12 27.30
CA PRO A 126 -3.87 -5.43 27.56
C PRO A 126 -3.80 -3.90 27.39
N ASP A 127 -2.62 -3.31 27.68
CA ASP A 127 -2.35 -1.89 27.50
C ASP A 127 -2.36 -1.44 26.03
N GLU A 128 -2.28 -2.37 25.09
CA GLU A 128 -2.32 -2.13 23.64
C GLU A 128 -3.74 -2.10 23.08
N ALA A 129 -4.80 -2.18 23.90
CA ALA A 129 -6.18 -2.20 23.43
C ALA A 129 -6.57 -0.98 22.56
N ARG A 130 -6.01 0.21 22.83
CA ARG A 130 -6.21 1.40 21.98
C ARG A 130 -5.54 1.24 20.61
N THR A 131 -4.35 0.66 20.59
CA THR A 131 -3.59 0.36 19.37
C THR A 131 -4.30 -0.69 18.53
N ASP A 132 -4.75 -1.79 19.13
CA ASP A 132 -5.52 -2.83 18.43
C ASP A 132 -6.75 -2.22 17.73
N ARG A 133 -7.51 -1.37 18.43
CA ARG A 133 -8.65 -0.67 17.83
C ARG A 133 -8.22 0.20 16.66
N LEU A 134 -7.16 1.00 16.81
CA LEU A 134 -6.64 1.84 15.73
C LEU A 134 -6.22 1.01 14.50
N LEU A 135 -5.47 -0.08 14.70
CA LEU A 135 -5.06 -0.96 13.60
C LEU A 135 -6.26 -1.57 12.88
N ARG A 136 -7.28 -2.02 13.62
CA ARG A 136 -8.52 -2.55 13.02
C ARG A 136 -9.30 -1.48 12.27
N THR A 137 -9.37 -0.26 12.80
CA THR A 137 -9.99 0.87 12.09
C THR A 137 -9.26 1.15 10.79
N LEU A 138 -7.92 1.20 10.79
CA LEU A 138 -7.13 1.41 9.58
C LEU A 138 -7.34 0.29 8.55
N VAL A 139 -7.38 -0.98 8.97
CA VAL A 139 -7.73 -2.11 8.08
C VAL A 139 -9.12 -1.93 7.48
N GLY A 140 -10.11 -1.55 8.29
CA GLY A 140 -11.48 -1.32 7.82
C GLY A 140 -11.57 -0.18 6.80
N VAL A 141 -10.90 0.94 7.07
CA VAL A 141 -10.82 2.08 6.15
C VAL A 141 -10.15 1.67 4.83
N GLU A 142 -9.05 0.91 4.88
CA GLU A 142 -8.34 0.43 3.69
C GLU A 142 -9.20 -0.51 2.85
N LEU A 143 -9.94 -1.42 3.47
CA LEU A 143 -10.88 -2.30 2.78
C LEU A 143 -12.00 -1.51 2.09
N VAL A 144 -12.59 -0.54 2.79
CA VAL A 144 -13.64 0.33 2.21
C VAL A 144 -13.09 1.14 1.05
N ALA A 145 -11.88 1.71 1.20
CA ALA A 145 -11.21 2.45 0.12
C ALA A 145 -10.92 1.56 -1.08
N THR A 146 -10.48 0.32 -0.86
CA THR A 146 -10.22 -0.66 -1.93
C THR A 146 -11.50 -1.02 -2.68
N VAL A 147 -12.59 -1.29 -1.96
CA VAL A 147 -13.90 -1.57 -2.56
C VAL A 147 -14.41 -0.37 -3.35
N TRP A 148 -14.24 0.85 -2.84
CA TRP A 148 -14.59 2.07 -3.57
C TRP A 148 -13.74 2.21 -4.84
N THR A 149 -12.42 2.05 -4.77
CA THR A 149 -11.55 2.09 -5.94
C THR A 149 -12.01 1.10 -7.01
N LEU A 150 -12.28 -0.16 -6.64
CA LEU A 150 -12.76 -1.19 -7.59
C LEU A 150 -14.13 -0.84 -8.18
N ALA A 151 -15.06 -0.33 -7.37
CA ALA A 151 -16.37 0.11 -7.85
C ALA A 151 -16.27 1.31 -8.80
N ALA A 152 -15.36 2.25 -8.52
CA ALA A 152 -15.12 3.42 -9.36
C ALA A 152 -14.46 3.02 -10.70
N VAL A 153 -13.54 2.06 -10.69
CA VAL A 153 -12.96 1.48 -11.93
C VAL A 153 -14.06 0.80 -12.75
N ALA A 154 -14.87 -0.08 -12.13
CA ALA A 154 -15.96 -0.75 -12.83
C ALA A 154 -16.99 0.23 -13.42
N ALA A 155 -17.32 1.30 -12.69
CA ALA A 155 -18.21 2.34 -13.18
C ALA A 155 -17.59 3.13 -14.34
N PHE A 156 -16.28 3.40 -14.30
CA PHE A 156 -15.55 4.07 -15.37
C PHE A 156 -15.48 3.22 -16.64
N ASP A 157 -15.28 1.91 -16.51
CA ASP A 157 -15.30 0.97 -17.62
C ASP A 157 -16.69 0.86 -18.25
N ALA A 158 -17.74 0.94 -17.43
CA ALA A 158 -19.13 1.00 -17.88
C ALA A 158 -19.55 2.38 -18.45
N GLY A 159 -18.64 3.38 -18.46
CA GLY A 159 -18.90 4.71 -19.02
C GLY A 159 -19.65 5.67 -18.08
N HIS A 160 -19.77 5.36 -16.79
CA HIS A 160 -20.51 6.16 -15.80
C HIS A 160 -19.67 7.23 -15.09
N GLY A 161 -18.53 7.62 -15.67
CA GLY A 161 -17.60 8.62 -15.09
C GLY A 161 -16.63 8.02 -14.07
N THR A 162 -15.79 8.86 -13.44
CA THR A 162 -14.67 8.40 -12.59
C THR A 162 -15.06 8.11 -11.13
N TRP A 163 -16.29 8.41 -10.69
CA TRP A 163 -16.82 8.08 -9.34
C TRP A 163 -15.90 8.44 -8.16
N GLY A 164 -15.13 9.53 -8.31
CA GLY A 164 -14.18 9.97 -7.28
C GLY A 164 -12.98 9.04 -7.09
N LEU A 165 -12.59 8.28 -8.11
CA LEU A 165 -11.45 7.34 -8.10
C LEU A 165 -10.19 7.97 -7.50
N GLY A 166 -9.87 9.20 -7.88
CA GLY A 166 -8.71 9.93 -7.34
C GLY A 166 -8.80 10.12 -5.82
N VAL A 167 -9.99 10.38 -5.26
CA VAL A 167 -10.22 10.52 -3.81
C VAL A 167 -10.00 9.18 -3.11
N ALA A 168 -10.57 8.10 -3.63
CA ALA A 168 -10.40 6.76 -3.09
C ALA A 168 -8.92 6.37 -3.00
N GLN A 169 -8.16 6.62 -4.08
CA GLN A 169 -6.71 6.38 -4.10
C GLN A 169 -5.94 7.23 -3.07
N ARG A 170 -6.35 8.48 -2.80
CA ARG A 170 -5.71 9.30 -1.75
C ARG A 170 -5.98 8.76 -0.36
N VAL A 171 -7.23 8.37 -0.09
CA VAL A 171 -7.61 7.76 1.19
C VAL A 171 -6.81 6.49 1.43
N GLN A 172 -6.65 5.67 0.40
CA GLN A 172 -5.87 4.44 0.45
C GLN A 172 -4.40 4.70 0.82
N LEU A 173 -3.73 5.57 0.07
CA LEU A 173 -2.34 5.93 0.32
C LEU A 173 -2.12 6.57 1.70
N LEU A 174 -3.02 7.47 2.13
CA LEU A 174 -2.95 8.08 3.46
C LEU A 174 -3.14 7.05 4.57
N THR A 175 -4.05 6.09 4.38
CA THR A 175 -4.32 5.03 5.36
C THR A 175 -3.11 4.13 5.53
N ILE A 176 -2.50 3.68 4.43
CA ILE A 176 -1.26 2.89 4.46
C ILE A 176 -0.12 3.68 5.12
N ALA A 177 0.04 4.97 4.80
CA ALA A 177 1.09 5.81 5.38
C ALA A 177 0.93 5.96 6.91
N VAL A 178 -0.29 6.28 7.38
CA VAL A 178 -0.61 6.36 8.82
C VAL A 178 -0.35 5.01 9.49
N TRP A 179 -0.76 3.91 8.86
CA TRP A 179 -0.53 2.57 9.37
C TRP A 179 0.96 2.24 9.53
N LEU A 180 1.80 2.54 8.53
CA LEU A 180 3.24 2.32 8.60
C LEU A 180 3.88 3.10 9.77
N VAL A 181 3.45 4.35 10.00
CA VAL A 181 3.90 5.16 11.15
C VAL A 181 3.51 4.51 12.47
N VAL A 182 2.27 4.01 12.59
CA VAL A 182 1.79 3.31 13.79
C VAL A 182 2.61 2.04 14.03
N VAL A 183 2.84 1.21 13.00
CA VAL A 183 3.67 -0.01 13.12
C VAL A 183 5.10 0.33 13.52
N ALA A 184 5.73 1.33 12.89
CA ALA A 184 7.08 1.77 13.25
C ALA A 184 7.16 2.25 14.71
N TRP A 185 6.14 2.97 15.17
CA TRP A 185 6.03 3.40 16.57
C TRP A 185 5.94 2.22 17.53
N LEU A 186 5.15 1.19 17.20
CA LEU A 186 5.03 -0.03 18.01
C LEU A 186 6.33 -0.80 18.08
N VAL A 187 7.03 -0.97 16.94
CA VAL A 187 8.35 -1.61 16.91
C VAL A 187 9.33 -0.84 17.79
N ARG A 188 9.36 0.49 17.69
CA ARG A 188 10.25 1.34 18.50
C ARG A 188 9.90 1.27 20.00
N ALA A 189 8.61 1.29 20.34
CA ALA A 189 8.15 1.16 21.72
C ALA A 189 8.49 -0.22 22.30
N GLY A 190 8.31 -1.28 21.52
CA GLY A 190 8.66 -2.65 21.90
C GLY A 190 10.15 -2.83 22.16
N ARG A 191 11.02 -2.23 21.34
CA ARG A 191 12.49 -2.25 21.53
C ARG A 191 12.96 -1.50 22.78
N ARG A 192 12.20 -0.49 23.25
CA ARG A 192 12.53 0.23 24.50
C ARG A 192 12.14 -0.52 25.77
N ARG A 193 11.25 -1.51 25.65
CA ARG A 193 10.73 -2.31 26.77
C ARG A 193 11.46 -3.66 26.93
N ALA A 194 12.36 -4.01 26.00
CA ALA A 194 13.13 -5.25 25.98
C ALA A 194 14.59 -4.96 26.37
#